data_AF-A0A9E5W2D3-F1
#
_entry.id   AF-A0A9E5W2D3-F1
#
_cell.length_a   1.000
_cell.length_b   1.000
_cell.length_c   1.000
_cell.angle_alpha   90.00
_cell.angle_beta   90.00
_cell.angle_gamma   90.00
#
_symmetry.space_group_name_H-M   'P 1'
#
loop_
_entity.id
_entity.type
_entity.pdbx_description
1 polymer ?
#
loop_
_entity_poly.entity_id
_entity_poly.type
_entity_poly.pdbx_seq_one_letter_code
_entity_poly.pdbx_strand_id
1 'polypeptide(L)'
;MGYEVQAVAPGLLRGYSSTEQVRYNYHSYEIKKFIKLSLFLKKIRIWYSLFCMALLAAVHAYLKNYLVLIILVVLLNAAHCIYRYFRPAAYTVNQALAVLLTSLDFLLICMLVCSTGGILSIFHIAYCLPVLACTIRFGIKSGFSSLRLAVLLSCLAIIAPLPAQPIPPFFYYFTGVGTLAFMIWMIGALINEELKLREELYTASVTDHLTGLYHSGYLKERLQEEIFRCRREGGRFAIIFLDLDHFKMVNDAYGHIVGD
;
A
#
# COMPACT_ATOMS: atom_id res chain seq x y z
N MET A 1 25.40 2.66 -7.00
CA MET A 1 25.22 4.10 -6.74
C MET A 1 23.84 4.31 -6.15
N GLY A 2 23.75 4.38 -4.82
CA GLY A 2 22.50 4.61 -4.11
C GLY A 2 22.18 6.11 -4.15
N TYR A 3 21.02 6.46 -4.69
CA TYR A 3 20.48 7.80 -4.51
C TYR A 3 19.92 7.86 -3.08
N GLU A 4 20.72 8.40 -2.15
CA GLU A 4 20.17 8.95 -0.93
C GLU A 4 19.28 10.13 -1.33
N VAL A 5 17.97 9.94 -1.21
CA VAL A 5 17.02 11.06 -1.25
C VAL A 5 17.19 11.80 0.07
N GLN A 6 18.19 12.68 0.14
CA GLN A 6 18.21 13.73 1.15
C GLN A 6 16.92 14.55 0.93
N ALA A 7 16.09 14.63 1.97
CA ALA A 7 14.96 15.54 1.99
C ALA A 7 15.52 16.97 1.91
N VAL A 8 15.61 17.51 0.69
CA VAL A 8 15.98 18.90 0.47
C VAL A 8 14.88 19.76 1.07
N ALA A 9 15.26 20.66 1.98
CA ALA A 9 14.33 21.56 2.65
C ALA A 9 13.53 22.38 1.60
N PRO A 10 12.23 22.65 1.85
CA PRO A 10 11.31 23.28 0.88
C PRO A 10 11.80 24.58 0.21
N GLY A 11 12.73 25.30 0.84
CA GLY A 11 13.29 26.56 0.33
C GLY A 11 14.21 26.45 -0.90
N LEU A 12 14.73 25.26 -1.23
CA LEU A 12 15.68 25.06 -2.34
C LEU A 12 15.01 24.90 -3.72
N LEU A 13 13.67 24.79 -3.78
CA LEU A 13 12.93 24.70 -5.04
C LEU A 13 12.63 26.07 -5.67
N ARG A 14 13.00 27.19 -5.04
CA ARG A 14 12.77 28.57 -5.54
C ARG A 14 13.45 28.89 -6.89
N GLY A 15 14.42 28.08 -7.33
CA GLY A 15 15.15 28.27 -8.60
C GLY A 15 14.73 27.38 -9.78
N TYR A 16 13.76 26.48 -9.59
CA TYR A 16 13.33 25.53 -10.63
C TYR A 16 12.18 26.10 -11.47
N SER A 17 12.17 25.77 -12.77
CA SER A 17 11.02 26.10 -13.63
C SER A 17 9.74 25.43 -13.12
N SER A 18 8.57 26.01 -13.41
CA SER A 18 7.27 25.46 -12.98
C SER A 18 7.09 23.98 -13.38
N THR A 19 7.61 23.61 -14.55
CA THR A 19 7.68 22.23 -15.04
C THR A 19 8.57 21.30 -14.20
N GLU A 20 9.69 21.79 -13.69
CA GLU A 20 10.61 21.00 -12.87
C GLU A 20 10.12 20.83 -11.44
N GLN A 21 9.47 21.84 -10.87
CA GLN A 21 8.75 21.72 -9.59
C GLN A 21 7.64 20.68 -9.66
N VAL A 22 6.83 20.69 -10.72
CA VAL A 22 5.78 19.67 -10.93
C VAL A 22 6.40 18.27 -11.05
N ARG A 23 7.49 18.13 -11.81
CA ARG A 23 8.20 16.85 -11.96
C ARG A 23 8.79 16.35 -10.64
N TYR A 24 9.35 17.23 -9.84
CA TYR A 24 9.92 16.91 -8.53
C TYR A 24 8.84 16.51 -7.52
N ASN A 25 7.73 17.26 -7.46
CA ASN A 25 6.59 16.94 -6.60
C ASN A 25 5.96 15.60 -7.00
N TYR A 26 5.85 15.32 -8.30
CA TYR A 26 5.38 14.03 -8.81
C TYR A 26 6.35 12.88 -8.47
N HIS A 27 7.66 13.08 -8.59
CA HIS A 27 8.64 12.05 -8.25
C HIS A 27 8.66 11.76 -6.74
N SER A 28 8.64 12.82 -5.92
CA SER A 28 8.54 12.72 -4.46
C SER A 28 7.24 12.04 -4.03
N TYR A 29 6.15 12.27 -4.76
CA TYR A 29 4.89 11.58 -4.58
C TYR A 29 4.98 10.08 -4.85
N GLU A 30 5.47 9.68 -6.03
CA GLU A 30 5.60 8.26 -6.40
C GLU A 30 6.40 7.50 -5.36
N ILE A 31 7.48 8.12 -4.86
CA ILE A 31 8.26 7.59 -3.74
C ILE A 31 7.37 7.45 -2.51
N LYS A 32 6.82 8.55 -1.96
CA LYS A 32 5.97 8.53 -0.75
C LYS A 32 4.82 7.51 -0.85
N LYS A 33 4.12 7.48 -1.97
CA LYS A 33 3.06 6.51 -2.32
C LYS A 33 3.58 5.07 -2.20
N PHE A 34 4.73 4.78 -2.81
CA PHE A 34 5.33 3.45 -2.77
C PHE A 34 5.69 3.02 -1.33
N ILE A 35 6.23 3.91 -0.48
CA ILE A 35 6.52 3.57 0.92
C ILE A 35 5.25 3.37 1.74
N LYS A 36 4.28 4.29 1.67
CA LYS A 36 3.00 4.20 2.40
C LYS A 36 2.30 2.88 2.06
N LEU A 37 2.24 2.55 0.76
CA LEU A 37 1.63 1.33 0.26
C LEU A 37 2.38 0.06 0.68
N SER A 38 3.71 0.08 0.65
CA SER A 38 4.55 -1.03 1.10
C SER A 38 4.40 -1.30 2.61
N LEU A 39 4.32 -0.25 3.43
CA LEU A 39 4.07 -0.34 4.88
C LEU A 39 2.65 -0.86 5.17
N PHE A 40 1.66 -0.37 4.43
CA PHE A 40 0.28 -0.83 4.53
C PHE A 40 0.15 -2.33 4.22
N LEU A 41 0.76 -2.78 3.12
CA LEU A 41 0.81 -4.20 2.76
C LEU A 41 1.54 -5.05 3.80
N LYS A 42 2.58 -4.52 4.47
CA LYS A 42 3.23 -5.24 5.58
C LYS A 42 2.27 -5.46 6.75
N LYS A 43 1.42 -4.49 7.09
CA LYS A 43 0.41 -4.63 8.16
C LYS A 43 -0.66 -5.66 7.79
N ILE A 44 -1.21 -5.57 6.58
CA ILE A 44 -2.21 -6.53 6.07
C ILE A 44 -1.65 -7.96 6.06
N ARG A 45 -0.41 -8.11 5.60
CA ARG A 45 0.26 -9.41 5.53
C ARG A 45 0.33 -10.09 6.90
N ILE A 46 0.58 -9.37 7.99
CA ILE A 46 0.63 -9.96 9.34
C ILE A 46 -0.71 -10.61 9.67
N TRP A 47 -1.80 -9.88 9.50
CA TRP A 47 -3.15 -10.39 9.76
C TRP A 47 -3.52 -11.57 8.87
N TYR A 48 -3.13 -11.52 7.59
CA TYR A 48 -3.37 -12.62 6.66
C TYR A 48 -2.55 -13.88 6.98
N SER A 49 -1.26 -13.74 7.27
CA SER A 49 -0.42 -14.86 7.67
C SER A 49 -0.92 -15.47 8.98
N LEU A 50 -1.39 -14.66 9.93
CA LEU A 50 -2.05 -15.14 11.16
C LEU A 50 -3.34 -15.89 10.85
N PHE A 51 -4.16 -15.38 9.93
CA PHE A 51 -5.37 -16.07 9.47
C PHE A 51 -5.03 -17.43 8.85
N CYS A 52 -4.08 -17.51 7.91
CA CYS A 52 -3.64 -18.77 7.31
C CYS A 52 -3.07 -19.75 8.34
N MET A 53 -2.26 -19.28 9.30
CA MET A 53 -1.73 -20.12 10.38
C MET A 53 -2.82 -20.62 11.32
N ALA A 54 -3.80 -19.77 11.68
CA ALA A 54 -4.94 -20.18 12.50
C ALA A 54 -5.81 -21.22 11.79
N LEU A 55 -5.94 -21.11 10.46
CA LEU A 55 -6.66 -22.06 9.62
C LEU A 55 -5.93 -23.40 9.53
N LEU A 56 -4.60 -23.36 9.35
CA LEU A 56 -3.75 -24.54 9.39
C LEU A 56 -3.79 -25.22 10.78
N ALA A 57 -3.87 -24.43 11.85
CA ALA A 57 -4.05 -24.88 13.23
C ALA A 57 -5.46 -25.46 13.48
N ALA A 58 -6.52 -24.90 12.88
CA ALA A 58 -7.87 -25.45 12.96
C ALA A 58 -7.98 -26.83 12.28
N VAL A 59 -7.15 -27.08 11.26
CA VAL A 59 -7.04 -28.37 10.56
C VAL A 59 -6.06 -29.33 11.29
N HIS A 60 -5.31 -28.86 12.29
CA HIS A 60 -4.22 -29.57 12.98
C HIS A 60 -4.63 -30.86 13.71
N ALA A 61 -5.86 -30.94 14.23
CA ALA A 61 -6.38 -32.15 14.88
C ALA A 61 -6.41 -33.39 13.94
N TYR A 62 -6.28 -33.17 12.63
CA TYR A 62 -6.31 -34.18 11.58
C TYR A 62 -4.92 -34.48 10.95
N LEU A 63 -3.84 -33.89 11.47
CA LEU A 63 -2.45 -33.96 10.96
C LEU A 63 -1.50 -34.73 11.89
N LYS A 64 -1.91 -35.89 12.41
CA LYS A 64 -1.13 -36.68 13.40
C LYS A 64 0.34 -36.96 13.01
N ASN A 65 0.69 -36.97 11.72
CA ASN A 65 2.06 -37.23 11.23
C ASN A 65 2.89 -35.97 10.89
N TYR A 66 2.36 -34.76 11.03
CA TYR A 66 3.03 -33.54 10.54
C TYR A 66 3.11 -32.40 11.56
N LEU A 67 2.81 -32.71 12.83
CA LEU A 67 2.84 -31.80 13.98
C LEU A 67 4.19 -31.07 14.12
N VAL A 68 5.29 -31.78 13.90
CA VAL A 68 6.66 -31.25 14.00
C VAL A 68 6.95 -30.22 12.90
N LEU A 69 6.48 -30.43 11.68
CA LEU A 69 6.67 -29.49 10.56
C LEU A 69 5.90 -28.18 10.79
N ILE A 70 4.68 -28.28 11.33
CA ILE A 70 3.83 -27.12 11.64
C ILE A 70 4.42 -26.31 12.79
N ILE A 71 4.87 -26.98 13.87
CA ILE A 71 5.53 -26.33 15.01
C ILE A 71 6.83 -25.67 14.56
N LEU A 72 7.63 -26.31 13.70
CA LEU A 72 8.88 -25.75 13.18
C LEU A 72 8.62 -24.48 12.35
N VAL A 73 7.61 -24.49 11.47
CA VAL A 73 7.22 -23.33 10.67
C VAL A 73 6.71 -22.20 11.57
N VAL A 74 5.86 -22.49 12.57
CA VAL A 74 5.34 -21.47 13.50
C VAL A 74 6.45 -20.88 14.38
N LEU A 75 7.38 -21.70 14.88
CA LEU A 75 8.50 -21.25 15.71
C LEU A 75 9.54 -20.43 14.91
N LEU A 76 9.87 -20.84 13.69
CA LEU A 76 10.72 -20.05 12.78
C LEU A 76 10.08 -18.70 12.44
N ASN A 77 8.74 -18.67 12.28
CA ASN A 77 7.98 -17.44 12.06
C ASN A 77 7.96 -16.53 13.29
N ALA A 78 7.73 -17.08 14.49
CA ALA A 78 7.71 -16.31 15.73
C ALA A 78 9.09 -15.74 16.08
N ALA A 79 10.16 -16.54 15.98
CA ALA A 79 11.53 -16.11 16.26
C ALA A 79 11.99 -14.98 15.32
N HIS A 80 11.60 -15.04 14.04
CA HIS A 80 11.95 -14.03 13.06
C HIS A 80 11.10 -12.75 13.18
N CYS A 81 9.82 -12.85 13.59
CA CYS A 81 8.98 -11.69 13.94
C CYS A 81 9.53 -10.93 15.16
N ILE A 82 10.00 -11.66 16.17
CA ILE A 82 10.61 -11.09 17.38
C ILE A 82 11.94 -10.41 17.03
N TYR A 83 12.82 -11.05 16.25
CA TYR A 83 14.08 -10.46 15.77
C TYR A 83 13.90 -9.11 15.06
N ARG A 84 12.75 -8.90 14.42
CA ARG A 84 12.47 -7.76 13.55
C ARG A 84 11.67 -6.64 14.22
N TYR A 85 10.95 -6.94 15.30
CA TYR A 85 10.32 -5.94 16.18
C TYR A 85 11.37 -5.01 16.82
N PHE A 86 12.59 -5.52 17.02
CA PHE A 86 13.67 -4.81 17.70
C PHE A 86 14.69 -4.09 16.80
N ARG A 87 14.47 -3.97 15.47
CA ARG A 87 15.42 -3.27 14.57
C ARG A 87 14.85 -1.93 14.05
N PRO A 88 15.45 -0.77 14.39
CA PRO A 88 14.95 0.53 13.95
C PRO A 88 15.25 0.76 12.46
N ALA A 89 14.33 1.45 11.80
CA ALA A 89 14.29 1.61 10.35
C ALA A 89 15.16 2.79 9.87
N ALA A 90 15.97 2.53 8.85
CA ALA A 90 16.42 3.55 7.91
C ALA A 90 16.10 3.04 6.50
N TYR A 91 15.58 3.93 5.67
CA TYR A 91 15.04 3.66 4.34
C TYR A 91 15.93 2.76 3.47
N THR A 92 15.51 1.52 3.27
CA THR A 92 15.49 0.84 1.97
C THR A 92 14.53 -0.33 2.11
N VAL A 93 13.54 -0.42 1.21
CA VAL A 93 12.71 -1.61 1.10
C VAL A 93 13.66 -2.73 0.66
N ASN A 94 14.11 -3.60 1.58
CA ASN A 94 14.91 -4.77 1.25
C ASN A 94 14.12 -5.65 0.27
N GLN A 95 14.36 -5.46 -1.03
CA GLN A 95 13.66 -6.16 -2.11
C GLN A 95 13.84 -7.67 -1.96
N ALA A 96 15.03 -8.12 -1.59
CA ALA A 96 15.33 -9.52 -1.27
C ALA A 96 14.43 -10.07 -0.16
N LEU A 97 14.19 -9.27 0.89
CA LEU A 97 13.33 -9.66 2.00
C LEU A 97 11.86 -9.72 1.60
N ALA A 98 11.42 -8.82 0.72
CA ALA A 98 10.07 -8.86 0.16
C ALA A 98 9.86 -10.08 -0.75
N VAL A 99 10.84 -10.41 -1.60
CA VAL A 99 10.80 -11.61 -2.45
C VAL A 99 10.78 -12.89 -1.60
N LEU A 100 11.66 -13.00 -0.60
CA LEU A 100 11.70 -14.14 0.32
C LEU A 100 10.39 -14.33 1.06
N LEU A 101 9.83 -13.24 1.56
CA LEU A 101 8.57 -13.26 2.28
C LEU A 101 7.43 -13.70 1.36
N THR A 102 7.37 -13.20 0.13
CA THR A 102 6.35 -13.64 -0.82
C THR A 102 6.51 -15.10 -1.24
N SER A 103 7.74 -15.61 -1.40
CA SER A 103 7.96 -17.04 -1.70
C SER A 103 7.52 -17.96 -0.55
N LEU A 104 7.68 -17.52 0.70
CA LEU A 104 7.14 -18.24 1.85
C LEU A 104 5.60 -18.27 1.88
N ASP A 105 4.92 -17.21 1.44
CA ASP A 105 3.46 -17.21 1.33
C ASP A 105 2.98 -18.21 0.29
N PHE A 106 3.66 -18.28 -0.88
CA PHE A 106 3.38 -19.28 -1.91
C PHE A 106 3.56 -20.72 -1.38
N LEU A 107 4.62 -20.96 -0.62
CA LEU A 107 4.89 -22.27 -0.02
C LEU A 107 3.82 -22.66 1.01
N LEU A 108 3.43 -21.72 1.87
CA LEU A 108 2.39 -21.92 2.88
C LEU A 108 1.04 -22.26 2.24
N ILE A 109 0.64 -21.50 1.22
CA ILE A 109 -0.62 -21.75 0.49
C ILE A 109 -0.54 -23.10 -0.24
N CYS A 110 0.61 -23.47 -0.81
CA CYS A 110 0.81 -24.76 -1.46
C CYS A 110 0.61 -25.93 -0.48
N MET A 111 1.22 -25.88 0.71
CA MET A 111 1.00 -26.90 1.74
C MET A 111 -0.48 -26.99 2.15
N LEU A 112 -1.15 -25.85 2.25
CA LEU A 112 -2.56 -25.76 2.61
C LEU A 112 -3.44 -26.36 1.51
N VAL A 113 -3.16 -26.09 0.24
CA VAL A 113 -3.85 -26.68 -0.92
C VAL A 113 -3.67 -28.20 -0.95
N CYS A 114 -2.43 -28.70 -0.83
CA CYS A 114 -2.16 -30.14 -0.85
C CYS A 114 -2.85 -30.88 0.30
N SER A 115 -2.91 -30.28 1.50
CA SER A 115 -3.53 -30.91 2.68
C SER A 115 -5.06 -30.88 2.69
N THR A 116 -5.70 -30.03 1.87
CA THR A 116 -7.15 -29.77 1.92
C THR A 116 -7.94 -30.32 0.72
N GLY A 117 -7.30 -31.16 -0.11
CA GLY A 117 -7.97 -31.76 -1.27
C GLY A 117 -7.24 -31.56 -2.60
N GLY A 118 -5.99 -31.09 -2.58
CA GLY A 118 -5.19 -30.89 -3.80
C GLY A 118 -5.92 -29.96 -4.75
N ILE A 119 -6.10 -30.37 -6.00
CA ILE A 119 -6.71 -29.55 -7.06
C ILE A 119 -8.15 -29.06 -6.77
N LEU A 120 -8.93 -29.81 -5.98
CA LEU A 120 -10.30 -29.45 -5.62
C LEU A 120 -10.35 -28.48 -4.43
N SER A 121 -9.20 -28.13 -3.87
CA SER A 121 -9.11 -27.22 -2.73
C SER A 121 -9.60 -25.81 -3.09
N ILE A 122 -10.50 -25.24 -2.30
CA ILE A 122 -10.95 -23.85 -2.47
C ILE A 122 -9.84 -22.83 -2.20
N PHE A 123 -8.76 -23.24 -1.53
CA PHE A 123 -7.67 -22.35 -1.11
C PHE A 123 -6.74 -21.89 -2.23
N HIS A 124 -6.95 -22.36 -3.47
CA HIS A 124 -6.30 -21.79 -4.64
C HIS A 124 -6.55 -20.28 -4.77
N ILE A 125 -7.71 -19.78 -4.35
CA ILE A 125 -8.03 -18.35 -4.36
C ILE A 125 -7.05 -17.52 -3.51
N ALA A 126 -6.44 -18.14 -2.50
CA ALA A 126 -5.52 -17.50 -1.58
C ALA A 126 -4.21 -17.07 -2.28
N TYR A 127 -3.87 -17.68 -3.42
CA TYR A 127 -2.72 -17.27 -4.26
C TYR A 127 -2.88 -15.87 -4.86
N CYS A 128 -4.10 -15.32 -4.96
CA CYS A 128 -4.31 -13.96 -5.44
C CYS A 128 -3.55 -12.92 -4.60
N LEU A 129 -3.36 -13.18 -3.31
CA LEU A 129 -2.73 -12.25 -2.38
C LEU A 129 -1.21 -12.09 -2.59
N PRO A 130 -0.38 -13.15 -2.59
CA PRO A 130 1.03 -13.00 -2.92
C PRO A 130 1.25 -12.52 -4.37
N VAL A 131 0.35 -12.85 -5.31
CA VAL A 131 0.39 -12.33 -6.69
C VAL A 131 0.15 -10.81 -6.73
N LEU A 132 -0.87 -10.32 -6.03
CA LEU A 132 -1.15 -8.89 -5.90
C LEU A 132 -0.02 -8.16 -5.17
N ALA A 133 0.53 -8.75 -4.11
CA ALA A 133 1.67 -8.19 -3.38
C ALA A 133 2.91 -8.06 -4.27
N CYS A 134 3.21 -9.05 -5.12
CA CYS A 134 4.27 -8.95 -6.13
C CYS A 134 3.97 -7.85 -7.15
N THR A 135 2.74 -7.80 -7.66
CA THR A 135 2.31 -6.83 -8.68
C THR A 135 2.47 -5.40 -8.19
N ILE A 136 2.09 -5.12 -6.95
CA ILE A 136 2.20 -3.78 -6.35
C ILE A 136 3.67 -3.41 -6.09
N ARG A 137 4.50 -4.35 -5.65
CA ARG A 137 5.89 -4.07 -5.21
C ARG A 137 6.89 -4.02 -6.36
N PHE A 138 6.73 -4.89 -7.35
CA PHE A 138 7.72 -5.08 -8.42
C PHE A 138 7.10 -4.89 -9.81
N GLY A 139 5.86 -4.42 -9.87
CA GLY A 139 5.15 -4.11 -11.11
C GLY A 139 4.50 -5.32 -11.78
N ILE A 140 3.72 -5.05 -12.83
CA ILE A 140 2.84 -6.03 -13.47
C ILE A 140 3.56 -7.24 -14.08
N LYS A 141 4.79 -7.05 -14.59
CA LYS A 141 5.61 -8.15 -15.14
C LYS A 141 5.95 -9.20 -14.09
N SER A 142 6.27 -8.76 -12.87
CA SER A 142 6.50 -9.67 -11.74
C SER A 142 5.21 -10.38 -11.29
N GLY A 143 4.07 -9.70 -11.41
CA GLY A 143 2.74 -10.25 -11.18
C GLY A 143 2.48 -11.47 -12.07
N PHE A 144 2.68 -11.35 -13.38
CA PHE A 144 2.57 -12.48 -14.30
C PHE A 144 3.55 -13.63 -14.00
N SER A 145 4.78 -13.33 -13.60
CA SER A 145 5.74 -14.35 -13.17
C SER A 145 5.27 -15.08 -11.90
N SER A 146 4.71 -14.34 -10.94
CA SER A 146 4.16 -14.91 -9.71
C SER A 146 2.87 -15.71 -9.94
N LEU A 147 2.05 -15.30 -10.91
CA LEU A 147 0.87 -16.04 -11.33
C LEU A 147 1.25 -17.38 -11.96
N ARG A 148 2.27 -17.40 -12.83
CA ARG A 148 2.83 -18.65 -13.39
C ARG A 148 3.33 -19.58 -12.29
N LEU A 149 4.00 -19.06 -11.28
CA LEU A 149 4.43 -19.83 -10.11
C LEU A 149 3.23 -20.41 -9.34
N ALA A 150 2.18 -19.62 -9.11
CA ALA A 150 0.95 -20.09 -8.46
C ALA A 150 0.29 -21.25 -9.22
N VAL A 151 0.18 -21.12 -10.55
CA VAL A 151 -0.36 -22.17 -11.42
C VAL A 151 0.51 -23.43 -11.35
N LEU A 152 1.84 -23.28 -11.41
CA LEU A 152 2.77 -24.40 -11.31
C LEU A 152 2.65 -25.14 -9.96
N LEU A 153 2.57 -24.42 -8.84
CA LEU A 153 2.37 -25.00 -7.51
C LEU A 153 1.00 -25.68 -7.40
N SER A 154 -0.03 -25.13 -8.05
CA SER A 154 -1.36 -25.75 -8.12
C SER A 154 -1.34 -27.04 -8.93
N CYS A 155 -0.59 -27.09 -10.03
CA CYS A 155 -0.38 -28.32 -10.79
C CYS A 155 0.43 -29.37 -10.02
N LEU A 156 1.39 -28.96 -9.19
CA LEU A 156 2.17 -29.88 -8.35
C LEU A 156 1.28 -30.64 -7.35
N ALA A 157 0.18 -30.02 -6.92
CA ALA A 157 -0.83 -30.66 -6.06
C ALA A 157 -1.55 -31.85 -6.72
N ILE A 158 -1.43 -32.02 -8.05
CA ILE A 158 -1.91 -33.21 -8.79
C ILE A 158 -1.00 -34.41 -8.54
N ILE A 159 0.32 -34.18 -8.44
CA ILE A 159 1.35 -35.23 -8.44
C ILE A 159 1.65 -35.71 -7.01
N ALA A 160 1.47 -34.84 -6.01
CA ALA A 160 1.67 -35.15 -4.60
C ALA A 160 0.36 -35.02 -3.78
N PRO A 161 -0.69 -35.79 -4.10
CA PRO A 161 -1.92 -35.77 -3.32
C PRO A 161 -1.62 -36.31 -1.92
N LEU A 162 -1.63 -35.43 -0.93
CA LEU A 162 -1.71 -35.85 0.47
C LEU A 162 -3.10 -36.46 0.69
N PRO A 163 -3.26 -37.42 1.62
CA PRO A 163 -4.57 -37.98 1.94
C PRO A 163 -5.52 -36.84 2.34
N ALA A 164 -6.43 -36.51 1.42
CA ALA A 164 -7.42 -35.46 1.60
C ALA A 164 -8.39 -35.92 2.68
N GLN A 165 -8.35 -35.27 3.84
CA GLN A 165 -9.30 -35.53 4.89
C GLN A 165 -10.64 -34.87 4.52
N PRO A 166 -11.80 -35.49 4.83
CA PRO A 166 -13.09 -34.88 4.57
C PRO A 166 -13.23 -33.63 5.43
N ILE A 167 -13.11 -32.46 4.80
CA ILE A 167 -13.33 -31.18 5.45
C ILE A 167 -14.86 -30.99 5.61
N PRO A 168 -15.34 -30.53 6.79
CA PRO A 168 -16.75 -30.24 6.97
C PRO A 168 -17.26 -29.23 5.92
N PRO A 169 -18.45 -29.45 5.31
CA PRO A 169 -19.00 -28.57 4.28
C PRO A 169 -19.02 -27.07 4.66
N PHE A 170 -19.36 -26.76 5.92
CA PHE A 170 -19.39 -25.37 6.42
C PHE A 170 -18.03 -24.65 6.34
N PHE A 171 -16.92 -25.40 6.43
CA PHE A 171 -15.58 -24.84 6.39
C PHE A 171 -15.21 -24.32 5.00
N TYR A 172 -15.73 -24.93 3.94
CA TYR A 172 -15.57 -24.42 2.57
C TYR A 172 -16.27 -23.05 2.40
N TYR A 173 -17.49 -22.90 2.94
CA TYR A 173 -18.22 -21.63 2.89
C TYR A 173 -17.54 -20.56 3.74
N PHE A 174 -17.13 -20.89 4.96
CA PHE A 174 -16.47 -19.95 5.86
C PHE A 174 -15.16 -19.41 5.26
N THR A 175 -14.37 -20.29 4.63
CA THR A 175 -13.06 -19.92 4.06
C THR A 175 -13.20 -19.22 2.70
N GLY A 176 -14.13 -19.65 1.85
CA GLY A 176 -14.45 -18.98 0.59
C GLY A 176 -15.00 -17.56 0.82
N VAL A 177 -16.02 -17.42 1.68
CA VAL A 177 -16.59 -16.10 2.00
C VAL A 177 -15.58 -15.23 2.76
N GLY A 178 -14.81 -15.81 3.69
CA GLY A 178 -13.77 -15.10 4.43
C GLY A 178 -12.66 -14.55 3.53
N THR A 179 -12.18 -15.34 2.56
CA THR A 179 -11.18 -14.89 1.59
C THR A 179 -11.73 -13.81 0.66
N LEU A 180 -12.97 -13.93 0.19
CA LEU A 180 -13.63 -12.90 -0.62
C LEU A 180 -13.83 -11.60 0.17
N ALA A 181 -14.33 -11.68 1.40
CA ALA A 181 -14.51 -10.51 2.27
C ALA A 181 -13.18 -9.82 2.56
N PHE A 182 -12.11 -10.60 2.78
CA PHE A 182 -10.76 -10.08 2.95
C PHE A 182 -10.25 -9.38 1.69
N MET A 183 -10.49 -9.95 0.51
CA MET A 183 -10.12 -9.34 -0.77
C MET A 183 -10.87 -8.02 -1.01
N ILE A 184 -12.18 -7.99 -0.74
CA ILE A 184 -12.99 -6.77 -0.85
C ILE A 184 -12.47 -5.69 0.10
N TRP A 185 -12.24 -6.05 1.36
CA TRP A 185 -11.68 -5.12 2.34
C TRP A 185 -10.30 -4.61 1.93
N MET A 186 -9.42 -5.49 1.44
CA MET A 186 -8.08 -5.13 0.97
C MET A 186 -8.14 -4.16 -0.21
N ILE A 187 -8.98 -4.42 -1.21
CA ILE A 187 -9.15 -3.53 -2.37
C ILE A 187 -9.72 -2.18 -1.93
N GLY A 188 -10.76 -2.18 -1.08
CA GLY A 188 -11.36 -0.95 -0.56
C GLY A 188 -10.34 -0.11 0.23
N ALA A 189 -9.53 -0.76 1.07
CA ALA A 189 -8.51 -0.07 1.83
C ALA A 189 -7.35 0.45 0.95
N LEU A 190 -7.00 -0.28 -0.12
CA LEU A 190 -6.04 0.17 -1.15
C LEU A 190 -6.53 1.44 -1.86
N ILE A 191 -7.80 1.44 -2.29
CA ILE A 191 -8.43 2.59 -2.96
C ILE A 191 -8.47 3.79 -2.00
N ASN A 192 -8.85 3.59 -0.74
CA ASN A 192 -8.91 4.66 0.24
C ASN A 192 -7.54 5.33 0.48
N GLU A 193 -6.45 4.55 0.54
CA GLU A 193 -5.10 5.11 0.64
C GLU A 193 -4.70 5.89 -0.62
N GLU A 194 -5.09 5.40 -1.81
CA GLU A 194 -4.86 6.15 -3.05
C GLU A 194 -5.62 7.48 -3.08
N LEU A 195 -6.88 7.48 -2.64
CA LEU A 195 -7.69 8.70 -2.57
C LEU A 195 -7.09 9.74 -1.63
N LYS A 196 -6.70 9.33 -0.41
CA LYS A 196 -6.04 10.23 0.54
C LYS A 196 -4.76 10.84 -0.02
N LEU A 197 -3.94 10.00 -0.66
CA LEU A 197 -2.69 10.44 -1.29
C LEU A 197 -2.93 11.43 -2.44
N ARG A 198 -3.95 11.21 -3.25
CA ARG A 198 -4.36 12.15 -4.31
C ARG A 198 -4.85 13.48 -3.73
N GLU A 199 -5.61 13.44 -2.64
CA GLU A 199 -6.11 14.64 -1.97
C GLU A 199 -4.98 15.45 -1.30
N GLU A 200 -4.03 14.76 -0.64
CA GLU A 200 -2.80 15.37 -0.11
C GLU A 200 -2.02 16.10 -1.21
N LEU A 201 -1.87 15.47 -2.39
CA LEU A 201 -1.21 16.11 -3.54
C LEU A 201 -1.98 17.28 -4.10
N TYR A 202 -3.28 17.12 -4.29
CA TYR A 202 -4.12 18.17 -4.84
C TYR A 202 -3.99 19.41 -3.97
N THR A 203 -4.18 19.25 -2.66
CA THR A 203 -4.02 20.32 -1.67
C THR A 203 -2.64 20.97 -1.80
N ALA A 204 -1.56 20.18 -1.75
CA ALA A 204 -0.20 20.69 -1.88
C ALA A 204 0.09 21.38 -3.23
N SER A 205 -0.65 21.07 -4.29
CA SER A 205 -0.52 21.71 -5.61
C SER A 205 -1.28 23.03 -5.72
N VAL A 206 -2.37 23.19 -4.96
CA VAL A 206 -3.24 24.38 -5.03
C VAL A 206 -3.01 25.37 -3.88
N THR A 207 -2.32 24.96 -2.82
CA THR A 207 -2.02 25.82 -1.66
C THR A 207 -0.59 26.34 -1.68
N ASP A 208 -0.42 27.60 -1.26
CA ASP A 208 0.86 28.20 -0.94
C ASP A 208 1.44 27.55 0.33
N HIS A 209 2.74 27.22 0.29
CA HIS A 209 3.38 26.47 1.38
C HIS A 209 3.56 27.30 2.66
N LEU A 210 3.71 28.61 2.54
CA LEU A 210 3.98 29.50 3.66
C LEU A 210 2.71 29.77 4.46
N THR A 211 1.62 30.07 3.75
CA THR A 211 0.35 30.48 4.36
C THR A 211 -0.66 29.34 4.51
N GLY A 212 -0.50 28.24 3.76
CA GLY A 212 -1.50 27.17 3.63
C GLY A 212 -2.78 27.59 2.89
N LEU A 213 -2.85 28.84 2.41
CA LEU A 213 -3.97 29.37 1.64
C LEU A 213 -3.86 28.95 0.18
N TYR A 214 -4.97 28.98 -0.56
CA TYR A 214 -4.93 28.73 -2.00
C TYR A 214 -4.08 29.78 -2.72
N HIS A 215 -3.24 29.34 -3.65
CA HIS A 215 -2.40 30.24 -4.42
C HIS A 215 -3.21 31.01 -5.48
N SER A 216 -2.65 32.09 -6.02
CA SER A 216 -3.34 32.98 -6.97
C SER A 216 -3.85 32.29 -8.24
N GLY A 217 -3.15 31.27 -8.74
CA GLY A 217 -3.62 30.42 -9.84
C GLY A 217 -4.97 29.72 -9.56
N TYR A 218 -5.15 29.15 -8.36
CA TYR A 218 -6.39 28.48 -7.96
C TYR A 218 -7.55 29.48 -7.84
N LEU A 219 -7.28 30.68 -7.30
CA LEU A 219 -8.27 31.76 -7.24
C LEU A 219 -8.78 32.12 -8.64
N LYS A 220 -7.90 32.20 -9.65
CA LYS A 220 -8.30 32.51 -11.04
C LYS A 220 -9.22 31.44 -11.63
N GLU A 221 -8.88 30.17 -11.43
CA GLU A 221 -9.71 29.04 -11.90
C GLU A 221 -11.08 29.06 -11.23
N ARG A 222 -11.12 29.19 -9.90
CA ARG A 222 -12.38 29.26 -9.13
C ARG A 222 -13.24 30.47 -9.51
N LEU A 223 -12.61 31.60 -9.77
CA LEU A 223 -13.32 32.79 -10.22
C LEU A 223 -13.97 32.59 -11.58
N GLN A 224 -13.30 31.90 -12.52
CA GLN A 224 -13.88 31.57 -13.82
C GLN A 224 -15.08 30.62 -13.69
N GLU A 225 -14.96 29.59 -12.83
CA GLU A 225 -16.06 28.67 -12.52
C GLU A 225 -17.27 29.42 -11.96
N GLU A 226 -17.07 30.32 -11.00
CA GLU A 226 -18.16 31.07 -10.37
C GLU A 226 -18.81 32.07 -11.34
N ILE A 227 -18.03 32.70 -12.23
CA ILE A 227 -18.57 33.53 -13.32
C ILE A 227 -19.46 32.71 -14.24
N PHE A 228 -19.03 31.51 -14.64
CA PHE A 228 -19.80 30.65 -15.53
C PHE A 228 -21.09 30.15 -14.85
N ARG A 229 -20.99 29.75 -13.60
CA ARG A 229 -22.14 29.36 -12.78
C ARG A 229 -23.15 30.50 -12.64
N CYS A 230 -22.70 31.70 -12.28
CA CYS A 230 -23.56 32.87 -12.17
C CYS A 230 -24.24 33.23 -13.50
N ARG A 231 -23.53 33.10 -14.63
CA ARG A 231 -24.14 33.29 -15.96
C ARG A 231 -25.23 32.28 -16.28
N ARG A 232 -25.07 31.02 -15.86
CA ARG A 232 -26.03 29.94 -16.13
C ARG A 232 -27.24 29.99 -15.20
N GLU A 233 -27.03 30.27 -13.93
CA GLU A 233 -28.03 30.18 -12.86
C GLU A 233 -28.62 31.54 -12.47
N GLY A 234 -28.12 32.65 -13.05
CA GLY A 234 -28.57 34.01 -12.74
C GLY A 234 -28.07 34.56 -11.39
N GLY A 235 -27.01 33.96 -10.83
CA GLY A 235 -26.43 34.34 -9.54
C GLY A 235 -25.58 35.61 -9.57
N ARG A 236 -25.24 36.12 -8.38
CA ARG A 236 -24.24 37.19 -8.16
C ARG A 236 -23.20 36.72 -7.16
N PHE A 237 -21.96 37.16 -7.34
CA PHE A 237 -20.88 36.91 -6.39
C PHE A 237 -20.09 38.21 -6.14
N ALA A 238 -19.28 38.24 -5.08
CA ALA A 238 -18.40 39.35 -4.74
C ALA A 238 -16.97 38.84 -4.50
N ILE A 239 -15.98 39.71 -4.68
CA ILE A 239 -14.56 39.41 -4.39
C ILE A 239 -14.07 40.44 -3.38
N ILE A 240 -13.31 39.98 -2.38
CA ILE A 240 -12.65 40.84 -1.41
C ILE A 240 -11.14 40.65 -1.57
N PHE A 241 -10.41 41.76 -1.73
CA PHE A 241 -8.95 41.78 -1.67
C PHE A 241 -8.54 42.39 -0.34
N LEU A 242 -7.64 41.71 0.36
CA LEU A 242 -7.07 42.13 1.63
C LEU A 242 -5.54 42.21 1.44
N ASP A 243 -4.92 43.27 1.92
CA ASP A 243 -3.47 43.45 1.91
C ASP A 243 -3.00 43.82 3.31
N LEU A 244 -1.77 43.46 3.66
CA LEU A 244 -1.19 43.79 4.97
C LEU A 244 -0.48 45.14 4.89
N ASP A 245 -1.05 46.14 5.56
CA ASP A 245 -0.48 47.48 5.61
C ASP A 245 0.94 47.46 6.19
N HIS A 246 1.84 48.22 5.55
CA HIS A 246 3.24 48.39 5.98
C HIS A 246 4.05 47.09 6.14
N PHE A 247 3.63 45.97 5.55
CA PHE A 247 4.33 44.68 5.68
C PHE A 247 5.79 44.73 5.21
N LYS A 248 6.09 45.57 4.20
CA LYS A 248 7.47 45.82 3.76
C LYS A 248 8.37 46.39 4.88
N MET A 249 7.85 47.28 5.72
CA MET A 249 8.62 47.84 6.83
C MET A 249 8.99 46.79 7.88
N VAL A 250 8.10 45.81 8.11
CA VAL A 250 8.38 44.69 9.01
C VAL A 250 9.52 43.84 8.44
N ASN A 251 9.46 43.51 7.15
CA ASN A 251 10.53 42.77 6.47
C ASN A 251 11.87 43.53 6.48
N ASP A 252 11.85 44.84 6.24
CA ASP A 252 13.05 45.67 6.22
C ASP A 252 13.68 45.82 7.62
N ALA A 253 12.87 45.84 8.68
CA ALA A 253 13.33 46.02 10.07
C ALA A 253 13.76 44.71 10.76
N TYR A 254 13.09 43.59 10.47
CA TYR A 254 13.28 42.33 11.20
C TYR A 254 13.77 41.18 10.31
N GLY A 255 13.90 41.40 9.00
CA GLY A 255 14.33 40.42 8.02
C GLY A 255 13.19 39.52 7.53
N HIS A 256 13.37 38.97 6.33
CA HIS A 256 12.34 38.18 5.62
C HIS A 256 11.84 36.94 6.39
N ILE A 257 12.66 36.33 7.25
CA ILE A 257 12.26 35.15 8.05
C ILE A 257 11.17 35.52 9.07
N VAL A 258 11.11 36.79 9.50
CA VAL A 258 10.13 37.27 10.49
C VAL A 258 8.81 37.67 9.81
N GLY A 259 8.86 38.08 8.55
CA GLY A 259 7.66 38.37 7.77
C GLY A 259 7.05 37.15 7.09
N ASP A 260 7.86 36.16 6.73
CA ASP A 260 7.43 34.84 6.23
C ASP A 260 6.60 34.10 7.31
#